data_AF-A0AAI8T802-F1
#
_entry.id   AF-A0AAI8T802-F1
#
_cell.length_a   1.000
_cell.length_b   1.000
_cell.length_c   1.000
_cell.angle_alpha   90.00
_cell.angle_beta   90.00
_cell.angle_gamma   90.00
#
_symmetry.space_group_name_H-M   'P 1'
#
loop_
_entity.id
_entity.type
_entity.pdbx_description
1 polymer ?
#
loop_
_entity_poly.entity_id
_entity_poly.type
_entity_poly.pdbx_seq_one_letter_code
_entity_poly.pdbx_strand_id
1 'polypeptide(L)' 'MVAAEFVWTPARSGQEMQALNRATGEVMATVPRGGAADVDAAVAAARAAFEGPWSKILAL' A
#
# COMPACT_ATOMS: atom_id res chain seq x y z
N MET A 1 -16.69 15.11 -4.00
CA MET A 1 -16.39 13.87 -3.26
C MET A 1 -15.72 12.94 -4.24
N VAL A 2 -14.38 13.02 -4.36
CA VAL A 2 -13.63 12.20 -5.32
C VAL A 2 -13.44 10.85 -4.65
N ALA A 3 -14.04 9.79 -5.21
CA ALA A 3 -13.70 8.44 -4.82
C ALA A 3 -12.20 8.27 -5.09
N ALA A 4 -11.39 8.15 -4.05
CA ALA A 4 -10.00 7.76 -4.23
C ALA A 4 -10.04 6.33 -4.76
N GLU A 5 -9.87 6.17 -6.07
CA GLU A 5 -9.70 4.86 -6.69
C GLU A 5 -8.47 4.21 -6.04
N PHE A 6 -8.64 3.01 -5.50
CA PHE A 6 -7.52 2.26 -4.93
C PHE A 6 -6.54 1.93 -6.05
N VAL A 7 -5.42 2.65 -6.07
CA VAL A 7 -4.45 2.63 -7.16
C VAL A 7 -3.11 2.12 -6.66
N TRP A 8 -2.49 1.25 -7.46
CA TRP A 8 -1.09 0.88 -7.26
C TRP A 8 -0.22 2.12 -7.40
N THR A 9 0.55 2.42 -6.35
CA THR A 9 1.33 3.66 -6.28
C THR A 9 2.81 3.33 -6.02
N PRO A 10 3.77 4.04 -6.66
CA PRO A 10 5.18 3.98 -6.30
C PRO A 10 5.42 4.44 -4.86
N ALA A 11 6.60 4.16 -4.30
CA ALA A 11 7.00 4.75 -3.02
C ALA A 11 7.12 6.27 -3.20
N ARG A 12 6.65 7.05 -2.23
CA ARG A 12 6.77 8.53 -2.25
C ARG A 12 8.21 9.01 -2.31
N SER A 13 9.15 8.20 -1.81
CA SER A 13 10.59 8.45 -1.90
C SER A 13 11.17 8.19 -3.29
N GLY A 14 10.43 7.51 -4.18
CA GLY A 14 10.93 6.97 -5.44
C GLY A 14 11.88 5.79 -5.30
N GLN A 15 12.13 5.30 -4.08
CA GLN A 15 13.05 4.20 -3.83
C GLN A 15 12.40 2.85 -4.12
N GLU A 16 13.25 1.89 -4.50
CA GLU A 16 12.86 0.50 -4.77
C GLU A 16 13.76 -0.48 -4.02
N MET A 17 13.35 -1.75 -3.97
CA MET A 17 14.16 -2.86 -3.48
C MET A 17 13.94 -4.12 -4.31
N GLN A 18 14.97 -4.95 -4.41
CA GLN A 18 14.89 -6.26 -5.05
C GLN A 18 14.31 -7.28 -4.08
N ALA A 19 13.24 -7.94 -4.49
CA ALA A 19 12.74 -9.15 -3.85
C ALA A 19 13.50 -10.34 -4.44
N LEU A 20 14.26 -11.03 -3.59
CA LEU A 20 15.10 -12.16 -4.00
C LEU A 20 14.39 -13.49 -3.78
N ASN A 21 14.62 -14.44 -4.69
CA ASN A 21 14.24 -15.82 -4.53
C ASN A 21 15.04 -16.45 -3.39
N ARG A 22 14.37 -16.94 -2.36
CA ARG A 22 15.05 -17.53 -1.19
C ARG A 22 15.78 -18.83 -1.51
N ALA A 23 15.40 -19.53 -2.59
CA ALA A 23 16.04 -20.78 -3.01
C ALA A 23 17.28 -20.55 -3.88
N THR A 24 17.24 -19.59 -4.81
CA THR A 24 18.34 -19.36 -5.79
C THR A 24 19.16 -18.11 -5.53
N GLY A 25 18.65 -17.15 -4.76
CA GLY A 25 19.25 -15.84 -4.55
C GLY A 25 19.03 -14.85 -5.70
N GLU A 26 18.36 -15.28 -6.77
CA GLU A 26 18.12 -14.44 -7.96
C GLU A 26 17.01 -13.42 -7.70
N VAL A 27 17.00 -12.33 -8.47
CA VAL A 27 15.96 -11.29 -8.38
C VAL A 27 14.65 -11.83 -8.97
N MET A 28 13.59 -11.86 -8.16
CA MET A 28 12.24 -12.22 -8.60
C MET A 28 11.45 -11.01 -9.10
N ALA A 29 11.59 -9.88 -8.41
CA ALA A 29 10.88 -8.64 -8.71
C ALA A 29 11.59 -7.43 -8.11
N THR A 30 11.29 -6.25 -8.64
CA THR A 30 11.61 -4.96 -8.00
C THR A 30 10.32 -4.37 -7.47
N VAL A 31 10.31 -3.99 -6.19
CA VAL A 31 9.13 -3.46 -5.49
C VAL A 31 9.44 -2.10 -4.87
N PRO A 32 8.43 -1.22 -4.69
CA PRO A 32 8.62 0.04 -3.99
C PRO A 32 9.16 -0.17 -2.57
N ARG A 33 10.17 0.61 -2.19
CA ARG A 33 10.70 0.66 -0.83
C ARG A 33 9.92 1.69 -0.02
N GLY A 34 8.81 1.24 0.56
CA GLY A 34 7.94 2.06 1.40
C GLY A 34 8.68 2.63 2.61
N GLY A 35 8.41 3.90 2.92
CA GLY A 35 8.92 4.61 4.10
C GLY A 35 7.79 5.20 4.95
N ALA A 36 8.17 6.03 5.93
CA ALA A 36 7.22 6.63 6.88
C ALA A 36 6.08 7.38 6.19
N ALA A 37 6.38 8.18 5.16
CA ALA A 37 5.36 8.94 4.42
C ALA A 37 4.34 8.05 3.68
N ASP A 38 4.77 6.86 3.23
CA ASP A 38 3.87 5.89 2.60
C ASP A 38 2.94 5.26 3.64
N VAL A 39 3.49 4.94 4.82
CA VAL A 39 2.72 4.43 5.96
C VAL A 39 1.69 5.46 6.42
N ASP A 40 2.07 6.71 6.61
CA ASP A 40 1.17 7.78 7.03
C ASP A 40 0.00 7.95 6.04
N ALA A 41 0.30 7.92 4.74
CA ALA A 41 -0.72 7.99 3.70
C ALA A 41 -1.65 6.78 3.70
N ALA A 42 -1.10 5.57 3.88
CA ALA A 42 -1.89 4.35 3.94
C ALA A 42 -2.81 4.32 5.17
N VAL A 43 -2.31 4.75 6.34
CA VAL A 43 -3.08 4.84 7.58
C VAL A 43 -4.18 5.89 7.47
N ALA A 44 -3.90 7.05 6.88
CA ALA A 44 -4.91 8.08 6.64
C ALA A 44 -6.04 7.56 5.72
N ALA A 45 -5.70 6.86 4.64
CA ALA A 45 -6.68 6.24 3.75
C ALA A 45 -7.50 5.15 4.47
N ALA A 46 -6.85 4.30 5.25
CA ALA A 46 -7.52 3.26 6.04
C ALA A 46 -8.49 3.86 7.07
N ARG A 47 -8.09 4.95 7.75
CA ARG A 47 -8.94 5.66 8.70
C ARG A 47 -10.15 6.29 8.01
N ALA A 48 -9.96 6.93 6.85
CA ALA A 48 -11.07 7.47 6.07
C ALA A 48 -12.05 6.37 5.62
N ALA A 49 -11.55 5.19 5.22
CA ALA A 49 -12.39 4.05 4.90
C ALA A 49 -13.17 3.55 6.13
N PHE A 50 -12.49 3.42 7.28
CA PHE A 50 -13.10 2.97 8.54
C PHE A 50 -14.16 3.94 9.07
N GLU A 51 -13.89 5.25 9.06
CA GLU A 51 -14.87 6.28 9.42
C GLU A 51 -16.01 6.39 8.37
N GLY A 52 -15.79 5.84 7.18
CA GLY A 52 -16.74 5.72 6.08
C GLY A 52 -17.65 4.48 6.16
N PRO A 53 -18.25 4.08 5.02
CA PRO A 53 -19.23 2.99 4.96
C PRO A 53 -18.67 1.62 5.34
N TRP A 54 -17.36 1.41 5.17
CA TRP A 54 -16.71 0.11 5.36
C TRP A 54 -16.95 -0.47 6.76
N SER A 55 -16.89 0.35 7.81
CA SER A 55 -17.11 -0.10 9.19
C SER A 55 -18.56 -0.47 9.52
N LYS A 56 -19.50 -0.15 8.62
CA LYS A 56 -20.95 -0.33 8.81
C LYS A 56 -21.53 -1.42 7.94
N ILE A 57 -20.70 -2.07 7.12
CA ILE A 57 -21.11 -3.24 6.34
C ILE A 57 -21.37 -4.37 7.34
N LEU A 58 -22.62 -4.82 7.41
CA LEU A 58 -23.00 -6.01 8.15
C LEU A 58 -22.33 -7.22 7.49
N ALA A 59 -21.62 -8.02 8.29
CA ALA A 59 -21.20 -9.35 7.88
C ALA A 59 -22.45 -10.24 7.87
N LEU A 60 -23.15 -10.26 6.74
CA LEU A 60 -24.25 -11.19 6.45
C LEU A 60 -23.71 -12.41 5.70
#